data_AF-A0A841RBS1-F1
#
_entry.id   AF-A0A841RBS1-F1
#
_cell.length_a   1.000
_cell.length_b   1.000
_cell.length_c   1.000
_cell.angle_alpha   90.00
_cell.angle_beta   90.00
_cell.angle_gamma   90.00
#
_symmetry.space_group_name_H-M   'P 1'
#
loop_
_entity.id
_entity.type
_entity.pdbx_description
1 polymer ?
#
loop_
_entity_poly.entity_id
_entity_poly.type
_entity_poly.pdbx_seq_one_letter_code
_entity_poly.pdbx_strand_id
1 'polypeptide(L)'
;MVSYLSSEPKLLKLRFNKRCYSLLHNAIIRPEHLENFYRTYRFPKNPFFPLFFLIKRDYLTERENRKLERQEYIRKGLSRLPAFIKVIFTLCSRLEKQMTGRDSCPVYRKTFLPATKKRTDEYGKFTHGDWMDFFDAYLDKLAVEYEHLPLKKVEYLGAAMALRWEPDPEYRKPSAETVNRQYRELSKEYHPDRGGNSRYFIKVKWAKDYFTD
;
A
#
# COMPACT_ATOMS: atom_id res chain seq x y z
N MET A 1 0.30 13.31 35.52
CA MET A 1 1.51 13.88 34.88
C MET A 1 1.27 15.21 34.18
N VAL A 2 0.19 15.40 33.41
CA VAL A 2 -0.12 16.72 32.77
C VAL A 2 -0.29 17.84 33.80
N SER A 3 -0.93 17.54 34.94
CA SER A 3 -1.15 18.46 36.06
C SER A 3 0.15 19.13 36.60
N TYR A 4 1.27 18.40 36.66
CA TYR A 4 2.54 18.90 37.22
C TYR A 4 3.29 19.87 36.27
N LEU A 5 3.08 19.72 34.95
CA LEU A 5 3.67 20.61 33.94
C LEU A 5 2.89 21.93 33.82
N SER A 6 1.58 21.89 34.03
CA SER A 6 0.72 23.08 34.10
C SER A 6 0.91 23.89 35.38
N SER A 7 1.57 23.35 36.40
CA SER A 7 1.79 24.03 37.69
C SER A 7 3.12 24.79 37.80
N GLU A 8 4.02 24.73 36.82
CA GLU A 8 5.31 25.41 36.90
C GLU A 8 5.39 26.63 35.96
N PRO A 9 5.32 27.87 36.50
CA PRO A 9 5.18 29.09 35.69
C PRO A 9 6.34 29.33 34.71
N LYS A 10 7.52 28.79 35.03
CA LYS A 10 8.73 28.89 34.20
C LYS A 10 8.64 28.05 32.92
N LEU A 11 7.96 26.90 32.98
CA LEU A 11 7.79 26.02 31.83
C LEU A 11 6.74 26.54 30.85
N LEU A 12 5.67 27.16 31.37
CA LEU A 12 4.60 27.75 30.56
C LEU A 12 5.05 28.98 29.76
N LYS A 13 6.06 29.71 30.23
CA LYS A 13 6.60 30.92 29.57
C LYS A 13 7.73 30.63 28.59
N LEU A 14 8.19 29.38 28.46
CA LEU A 14 9.27 29.02 27.55
C LEU A 14 8.83 29.10 26.10
N ARG A 15 9.57 29.89 25.31
CA ARG A 15 9.46 29.87 23.87
C ARG A 15 10.41 28.85 23.28
N PHE A 16 9.84 27.79 22.71
CA PHE A 16 10.60 26.76 22.02
C PHE A 16 10.94 27.21 20.60
N ASN A 17 12.24 27.32 20.29
CA ASN A 17 12.64 27.36 18.89
C ASN A 17 12.46 25.98 18.24
N LYS A 18 12.33 25.95 16.91
CA LYS A 18 12.06 24.72 16.14
C LYS A 18 13.08 23.61 16.42
N ARG A 19 14.35 23.96 16.63
CA ARG A 19 15.43 23.00 16.91
C ARG A 19 15.28 22.35 18.28
N CYS A 20 15.02 23.14 19.31
CA CYS A 20 14.74 22.69 20.68
C CYS A 20 13.53 21.76 20.70
N TYR A 21 12.45 22.16 20.04
CA TYR A 21 11.26 21.32 19.89
C TYR A 21 11.59 19.99 19.21
N SER A 22 12.33 20.01 18.09
CA SER A 22 12.72 18.78 17.38
C SER A 22 13.54 17.83 18.26
N LEU A 23 14.49 18.36 19.04
CA LEU A 23 15.31 17.56 19.95
C LEU A 23 14.48 16.91 21.06
N LEU A 24 13.51 17.64 21.63
CA LEU A 24 12.57 17.12 22.63
C LEU A 24 11.59 16.11 22.04
N HIS A 25 11.01 16.45 20.89
CA HIS A 25 10.01 15.62 20.21
C HIS A 25 10.58 14.26 19.81
N ASN A 26 11.81 14.25 19.29
CA ASN A 26 12.51 13.04 18.85
C ASN A 26 13.34 12.38 19.96
N ALA A 27 13.36 12.94 21.18
CA ALA A 27 14.11 12.43 22.33
C ALA A 27 15.60 12.13 22.09
N ILE A 28 16.25 12.93 21.24
CA ILE A 28 17.62 12.70 20.74
C ILE A 28 18.67 12.86 21.87
N ILE A 29 18.39 13.68 22.89
CA ILE A 29 19.39 14.13 23.87
C ILE A 29 19.66 13.08 24.94
N ARG A 30 20.82 12.43 24.89
CA ARG A 30 21.26 11.47 25.90
C ARG A 30 21.34 12.09 27.30
N PRO A 31 21.15 11.31 28.38
CA PRO A 31 21.16 11.84 29.76
C PRO A 31 22.44 12.62 30.08
N GLU A 32 23.59 12.12 29.63
CA GLU A 32 24.91 12.75 29.73
C GLU A 32 25.03 14.14 29.06
N HIS A 33 24.16 14.44 28.08
CA HIS A 33 24.17 15.71 27.34
C HIS A 33 23.05 16.66 27.79
N LEU A 34 22.27 16.31 28.80
CA LEU A 34 21.12 17.09 29.22
C LEU A 34 21.52 18.46 29.80
N GLU A 35 22.65 18.50 30.51
CA GLU A 35 23.20 19.74 31.06
C GLU A 35 23.58 20.74 29.93
N ASN A 36 24.19 20.23 28.85
CA ASN A 36 24.51 21.02 27.66
C ASN A 36 23.24 21.52 26.96
N PHE A 37 22.18 20.71 26.94
CA PHE A 37 20.89 21.12 26.39
C PHE A 37 20.26 22.26 27.19
N TYR A 38 20.25 22.17 28.52
CA TYR A 38 19.76 23.24 29.39
C TYR A 38 20.52 24.55 29.15
N ARG A 39 21.85 24.49 29.09
CA ARG A 39 22.69 25.67 28.84
C ARG A 39 22.44 26.28 27.46
N THR A 40 22.44 25.45 26.41
CA THR A 40 22.35 25.91 25.02
C THR A 40 21.00 26.57 24.72
N TYR A 41 19.91 26.01 25.22
CA TYR A 41 18.55 26.50 24.96
C TYR A 41 17.97 27.32 26.12
N ARG A 42 18.80 27.69 27.11
CA ARG A 42 18.41 28.42 28.33
C ARG A 42 17.17 27.82 29.00
N PHE A 43 17.17 26.49 29.06
CA PHE A 43 16.04 25.71 29.49
C PHE A 43 16.17 25.43 30.99
N PRO A 44 15.08 25.52 31.78
CA PRO A 44 15.18 25.33 33.22
C PRO A 44 15.56 23.89 33.52
N LYS A 45 16.51 23.72 34.44
CA LYS A 45 16.88 22.42 34.99
C LYS A 45 15.69 21.90 35.78
N ASN A 46 15.01 20.90 35.23
CA ASN A 46 13.84 20.32 35.87
C ASN A 46 13.98 18.79 35.91
N PRO A 47 13.70 18.14 37.06
CA PRO A 47 13.76 16.68 37.17
C PRO A 47 12.76 15.95 36.24
N PHE A 48 11.79 16.68 35.68
CA PHE A 48 10.91 16.19 34.64
C PHE A 48 11.67 15.73 33.38
N PHE A 49 12.66 16.49 32.89
CA PHE A 49 13.24 16.20 31.56
C PHE A 49 13.97 14.87 31.47
N PRO A 50 14.78 14.43 32.46
CA PRO A 50 15.32 13.08 32.47
C PRO A 50 14.23 12.01 32.31
N LEU A 51 13.15 12.12 33.10
CA LEU A 51 12.02 11.18 33.05
C LEU A 51 11.25 11.26 31.72
N PHE A 52 11.04 12.47 31.21
CA PHE A 52 10.42 12.71 29.92
C PHE A 52 11.20 12.05 28.79
N PHE A 53 12.53 12.25 28.73
CA PHE A 53 13.35 11.65 27.69
C PHE A 53 13.36 10.13 27.76
N LEU A 54 13.37 9.56 28.97
CA LEU A 54 13.28 8.11 29.17
C LEU A 54 11.95 7.58 28.60
N ILE A 55 10.81 8.05 29.12
CA ILE A 55 9.48 7.60 28.70
C ILE A 55 9.24 7.86 27.20
N LYS A 56 9.69 9.02 26.68
CA LYS A 56 9.51 9.39 25.28
C LYS A 56 10.31 8.48 24.35
N ARG A 57 11.51 8.05 24.73
CA ARG A 57 12.30 7.09 23.95
C ARG A 57 11.61 5.75 23.86
N ASP A 58 11.16 5.22 25.00
CA ASP A 58 10.46 3.93 25.04
C ASP A 58 9.23 3.98 24.12
N TYR A 59 8.47 5.06 24.19
CA TYR A 59 7.34 5.31 23.28
C TYR A 59 7.76 5.36 21.79
N LEU A 60 8.84 6.07 21.44
CA LEU A 60 9.30 6.18 20.05
C LEU A 60 9.81 4.83 19.52
N THR A 61 10.54 4.08 20.34
CA THR A 61 11.00 2.72 20.04
C THR A 61 9.82 1.79 19.83
N GLU A 62 8.84 1.79 20.74
CA GLU A 62 7.64 0.96 20.60
C GLU A 62 6.84 1.35 19.34
N ARG A 63 6.74 2.64 19.03
CA ARG A 63 6.09 3.13 17.81
C ARG A 63 6.78 2.61 16.54
N GLU A 64 8.12 2.63 16.50
CA GLU A 64 8.87 2.09 15.35
C GLU A 64 8.73 0.56 15.28
N ASN A 65 8.80 -0.15 16.41
CA ASN A 65 8.57 -1.60 16.47
C ASN A 65 7.19 -1.97 15.94
N ARG A 66 6.11 -1.30 16.38
CA ARG A 66 4.75 -1.51 15.87
C ARG A 66 4.65 -1.24 14.37
N LYS A 67 5.40 -0.27 13.85
CA LYS A 67 5.45 0.02 12.41
C LYS A 67 6.15 -1.10 11.64
N LEU A 68 7.28 -1.60 12.13
CA LEU A 68 8.01 -2.74 11.56
C LEU A 68 7.14 -4.01 11.58
N GLU A 69 6.52 -4.32 12.72
CA GLU A 69 5.58 -5.44 12.85
C GLU A 69 4.42 -5.34 11.86
N ARG A 70 3.87 -4.13 11.66
CA ARG A 70 2.82 -3.91 10.67
C ARG A 70 3.33 -4.12 9.24
N GLN A 71 4.52 -3.63 8.92
CA GLN A 71 5.11 -3.83 7.59
C GLN A 71 5.36 -5.32 7.32
N GLU A 72 5.88 -6.05 8.31
CA GLU A 72 6.11 -7.49 8.19
C GLU A 72 4.81 -8.27 8.06
N TYR A 73 3.75 -7.87 8.78
CA TYR A 73 2.42 -8.43 8.63
C TYR A 73 1.88 -8.26 7.22
N ILE A 74 1.95 -7.02 6.68
CA ILE A 74 1.52 -6.71 5.32
C ILE A 74 2.30 -7.56 4.32
N ARG A 75 3.63 -7.64 4.46
CA ARG A 75 4.50 -8.42 3.57
C ARG A 75 4.11 -9.90 3.55
N LYS A 76 3.91 -10.50 4.72
CA LYS A 76 3.46 -11.91 4.85
C LYS A 76 2.05 -12.13 4.29
N GLY A 77 1.15 -11.17 4.44
CA GLY A 77 -0.19 -11.25 3.86
C GLY A 77 -0.16 -11.20 2.33
N LEU A 78 0.60 -10.26 1.76
CA LEU A 78 0.76 -10.14 0.31
C LEU A 78 1.46 -11.36 -0.31
N SER A 79 2.40 -12.01 0.41
CA SER A 79 3.08 -13.21 -0.12
C SER A 79 2.14 -14.41 -0.29
N ARG A 80 1.04 -14.45 0.48
CA ARG A 80 -0.01 -15.48 0.43
C ARG A 80 -1.03 -15.27 -0.68
N LEU A 81 -1.00 -14.13 -1.39
CA LEU A 81 -1.89 -13.91 -2.53
C LEU A 81 -1.65 -14.96 -3.63
N PRO A 82 -2.68 -15.26 -4.43
CA PRO A 82 -2.55 -16.15 -5.58
C PRO A 82 -1.39 -15.72 -6.49
N ALA A 83 -0.68 -16.69 -7.07
CA ALA A 83 0.48 -16.44 -7.92
C ALA A 83 0.16 -15.46 -9.06
N PHE A 84 -0.95 -15.69 -9.77
CA PHE A 84 -1.38 -14.83 -10.89
C PHE A 84 -1.61 -13.37 -10.47
N ILE A 85 -2.17 -13.11 -9.28
CA ILE A 85 -2.37 -11.76 -8.75
C ILE A 85 -1.03 -11.06 -8.52
N LYS A 86 -0.04 -11.78 -7.98
CA LYS A 86 1.31 -11.23 -7.77
C LYS A 86 2.00 -10.87 -9.08
N VAL A 87 1.81 -11.67 -10.13
CA VAL A 87 2.32 -11.35 -11.47
C VAL A 87 1.62 -10.11 -12.04
N ILE A 88 0.29 -10.02 -11.94
CA ILE A 88 -0.47 -8.83 -12.37
C ILE A 88 0.04 -7.57 -11.65
N PHE A 89 0.24 -7.62 -10.33
CA PHE A 89 0.77 -6.49 -9.56
C PHE A 89 2.14 -6.07 -10.07
N THR A 90 3.01 -7.03 -10.35
CA THR A 90 4.35 -6.79 -10.87
C THR A 90 4.28 -6.08 -12.23
N LEU A 91 3.43 -6.56 -13.14
CA LEU A 91 3.25 -5.93 -14.45
C LEU A 91 2.62 -4.54 -14.37
N CYS A 92 1.69 -4.30 -13.44
CA CYS A 92 1.12 -2.97 -13.21
C CYS A 92 2.18 -1.98 -12.73
N SER A 93 3.02 -2.40 -11.78
CA SER A 93 4.12 -1.55 -11.32
C SER A 93 5.10 -1.23 -12.46
N ARG A 94 5.40 -2.20 -13.35
CA ARG A 94 6.26 -1.99 -14.52
C ARG A 94 5.60 -1.07 -15.54
N LEU A 95 4.32 -1.24 -15.81
CA LEU A 95 3.53 -0.38 -16.69
C LEU A 95 3.58 1.07 -16.21
N GLU A 96 3.37 1.31 -14.91
CA GLU A 96 3.43 2.66 -14.35
C GLU A 96 4.84 3.28 -14.38
N LYS A 97 5.89 2.50 -14.13
CA LYS A 97 7.27 2.97 -14.29
C LYS A 97 7.58 3.40 -15.72
N GLN A 98 7.05 2.67 -16.71
CA GLN A 98 7.22 3.02 -18.13
C GLN A 98 6.60 4.39 -18.46
N MET A 99 5.50 4.75 -17.80
CA MET A 99 4.82 6.04 -18.02
C MET A 99 5.48 7.19 -17.27
N THR A 100 5.95 6.96 -16.04
CA THR A 100 6.60 8.03 -15.25
C THR A 100 8.03 8.33 -15.66
N GLY A 101 8.70 7.41 -16.38
CA GLY A 101 10.12 7.52 -16.73
C GLY A 101 11.06 7.50 -15.51
N ARG A 102 10.55 7.12 -14.33
CA ARG A 102 11.26 7.10 -13.05
C ARG A 102 10.95 5.81 -12.32
N ASP A 103 11.73 5.48 -11.29
CA ASP A 103 11.45 4.34 -10.41
C ASP A 103 10.32 4.63 -9.39
N SER A 104 9.26 5.30 -9.84
CA SER A 104 8.11 5.71 -9.04
C SER A 104 6.81 5.12 -9.58
N CYS A 105 5.96 4.62 -8.68
CA CYS A 105 4.63 4.08 -9.02
C CYS A 105 3.58 4.63 -8.05
N PRO A 106 3.25 5.94 -8.10
CA PRO A 106 2.36 6.56 -7.12
C PRO A 106 0.96 5.95 -7.08
N VAL A 107 0.34 5.66 -8.23
CA VAL A 107 -1.01 5.08 -8.32
C VAL A 107 -0.99 3.64 -7.81
N TYR A 108 -0.01 2.84 -8.23
CA TYR A 108 0.20 1.48 -7.75
C TYR A 108 0.38 1.44 -6.23
N ARG A 109 1.27 2.28 -5.67
CA ARG A 109 1.55 2.30 -4.23
C ARG A 109 0.31 2.71 -3.43
N LYS A 110 -0.47 3.67 -3.91
CA LYS A 110 -1.71 4.11 -3.24
C LYS A 110 -2.84 3.09 -3.34
N THR A 111 -2.86 2.29 -4.41
CA THR A 111 -3.96 1.37 -4.69
C THR A 111 -3.64 -0.04 -4.19
N PHE A 112 -2.57 -0.66 -4.69
CA PHE A 112 -2.25 -2.07 -4.42
C PHE A 112 -1.54 -2.31 -3.10
N LEU A 113 -0.76 -1.36 -2.56
CA LEU A 113 -0.06 -1.59 -1.29
C LEU A 113 -0.96 -1.20 -0.10
N PRO A 114 -1.41 -2.18 0.72
CA PRO A 114 -2.24 -1.87 1.86
C PRO A 114 -1.43 -1.13 2.93
N ALA A 115 -2.00 -0.07 3.50
CA ALA A 115 -1.37 0.67 4.60
C ALA A 115 -1.68 0.08 5.99
N THR A 116 -2.65 -0.83 6.09
CA THR A 116 -3.19 -1.35 7.35
C THR A 116 -3.30 -2.87 7.32
N LYS A 117 -3.23 -3.52 8.50
CA LYS A 117 -3.42 -4.97 8.64
C LYS A 117 -4.82 -5.39 8.17
N LYS A 118 -5.85 -4.62 8.52
CA LYS A 118 -7.24 -4.84 8.07
C LYS A 118 -7.36 -4.93 6.55
N ARG A 119 -6.72 -4.01 5.81
CA ARG A 119 -6.78 -4.02 4.34
C ARG A 119 -6.04 -5.24 3.76
N THR A 120 -4.95 -5.67 4.39
CA THR A 120 -4.26 -6.92 4.03
C THR A 120 -5.17 -8.14 4.24
N ASP A 121 -5.93 -8.17 5.34
CA ASP A 121 -6.88 -9.25 5.63
C ASP A 121 -8.04 -9.28 4.63
N GLU A 122 -8.52 -8.10 4.20
CA GLU A 122 -9.51 -7.98 3.13
C GLU A 122 -9.00 -8.61 1.84
N TYR A 123 -7.75 -8.35 1.43
CA TYR A 123 -7.19 -8.97 0.21
C TYR A 123 -7.14 -10.50 0.29
N GLY A 124 -6.88 -11.06 1.47
CA GLY A 124 -6.90 -12.51 1.67
C GLY A 124 -8.28 -13.15 1.49
N LYS A 125 -9.35 -12.35 1.49
CA LYS A 125 -10.74 -12.78 1.34
C LYS A 125 -11.34 -12.44 -0.02
N PHE A 126 -10.62 -11.72 -0.88
CA PHE A 126 -11.12 -11.34 -2.19
C PHE A 126 -11.41 -12.57 -3.03
N THR A 127 -12.64 -12.64 -3.52
CA THR A 127 -13.02 -13.51 -4.62
C THR A 127 -12.37 -13.01 -5.92
N HIS A 128 -12.46 -13.81 -6.97
CA HIS A 128 -11.99 -13.35 -8.28
C HIS A 128 -12.77 -12.14 -8.80
N GLY A 129 -14.08 -12.08 -8.53
CA GLY A 129 -14.91 -10.90 -8.79
C GLY A 129 -14.35 -9.65 -8.13
N ASP A 130 -14.04 -9.74 -6.84
CA ASP A 130 -13.47 -8.62 -6.09
C ASP A 130 -12.13 -8.16 -6.67
N TRP A 131 -11.29 -9.10 -7.13
CA TRP A 131 -10.04 -8.77 -7.83
C TRP A 131 -10.27 -8.09 -9.17
N MET A 132 -11.26 -8.53 -9.95
CA MET A 132 -11.63 -7.87 -11.21
C MET A 132 -12.10 -6.43 -10.98
N ASP A 133 -12.95 -6.21 -9.98
CA ASP A 133 -13.48 -4.89 -9.63
C ASP A 133 -12.40 -3.95 -9.14
N PHE A 134 -11.55 -4.47 -8.26
CA PHE A 134 -10.43 -3.74 -7.72
C PHE A 134 -9.41 -3.38 -8.82
N PHE A 135 -9.23 -4.27 -9.81
CA PHE A 135 -8.37 -4.04 -10.95
C PHE A 135 -8.93 -2.97 -11.91
N ASP A 136 -10.22 -3.01 -12.22
CA ASP A 136 -10.86 -2.00 -13.07
C ASP A 136 -10.73 -0.61 -12.44
N ALA A 137 -11.03 -0.50 -11.15
CA ALA A 137 -10.87 0.76 -10.43
C ALA A 137 -9.42 1.26 -10.40
N TYR A 138 -8.43 0.37 -10.50
CA TYR A 138 -7.03 0.76 -10.67
C TYR A 138 -6.76 1.29 -12.08
N LEU A 139 -7.24 0.60 -13.12
CA LEU A 139 -7.06 1.03 -14.50
C LEU A 139 -7.71 2.39 -14.76
N ASP A 140 -8.89 2.64 -14.20
CA ASP A 140 -9.57 3.94 -14.28
C ASP A 140 -8.71 5.06 -13.68
N LYS A 141 -8.15 4.85 -12.49
CA LYS A 141 -7.23 5.81 -11.86
C LYS A 141 -5.98 6.02 -12.69
N LEU A 142 -5.49 4.95 -13.32
CA LEU A 142 -4.30 4.99 -14.14
C LEU A 142 -4.55 5.83 -15.41
N ALA A 143 -5.72 5.68 -16.03
CA ALA A 143 -6.14 6.47 -17.19
C ALA A 143 -6.35 7.95 -16.85
N VAL A 144 -6.83 8.26 -15.64
CA VAL A 144 -6.98 9.65 -15.18
C VAL A 144 -5.63 10.32 -14.91
N GLU A 145 -4.66 9.58 -14.35
CA GLU A 145 -3.35 10.13 -13.99
C GLU A 145 -2.41 10.29 -15.20
N TYR A 146 -2.53 9.40 -16.21
CA TYR A 146 -1.57 9.33 -17.32
C TYR A 146 -2.26 9.45 -18.69
N GLU A 147 -2.02 10.56 -19.39
CA GLU A 147 -2.60 10.87 -20.70
C GLU A 147 -2.23 9.86 -21.82
N HIS A 148 -1.01 9.32 -21.78
CA HIS A 148 -0.49 8.40 -22.81
C HIS A 148 -0.42 6.95 -22.32
N LEU A 149 -1.51 6.46 -21.74
CA LEU A 149 -1.63 5.08 -21.28
C LEU A 149 -1.58 4.11 -22.49
N PRO A 150 -0.66 3.13 -22.54
CA PRO A 150 -0.59 2.18 -23.66
C PRO A 150 -1.75 1.19 -23.59
N LEU A 151 -2.86 1.54 -24.24
CA LEU A 151 -4.14 0.82 -24.17
C LEU A 151 -4.01 -0.68 -24.42
N LYS A 152 -3.22 -1.11 -25.42
CA LYS A 152 -3.02 -2.53 -25.71
C LYS A 152 -2.49 -3.33 -24.51
N LYS A 153 -1.59 -2.76 -23.70
CA LYS A 153 -1.05 -3.42 -22.50
C LYS A 153 -2.09 -3.46 -21.39
N VAL A 154 -2.92 -2.43 -21.29
CA VAL A 154 -4.00 -2.34 -20.31
C VAL A 154 -5.08 -3.37 -20.61
N GLU A 155 -5.52 -3.45 -21.87
CA GLU A 155 -6.48 -4.44 -22.34
C GLU A 155 -5.95 -5.86 -22.11
N TYR A 156 -4.68 -6.11 -22.44
CA TYR A 156 -4.03 -7.39 -22.16
C TYR A 156 -4.09 -7.78 -20.68
N LEU A 157 -3.75 -6.86 -19.77
CA LEU A 157 -3.79 -7.14 -18.33
C LEU A 157 -5.23 -7.31 -17.83
N GLY A 158 -6.18 -6.55 -18.36
CA GLY A 158 -7.60 -6.70 -18.06
C GLY A 158 -8.14 -8.06 -18.51
N ALA A 159 -7.77 -8.50 -19.70
CA ALA A 159 -8.16 -9.80 -20.24
C ALA A 159 -7.51 -10.96 -19.46
N ALA A 160 -6.21 -10.83 -19.13
CA ALA A 160 -5.51 -11.81 -18.30
C ALA A 160 -6.14 -11.94 -16.91
N MET A 161 -6.47 -10.81 -16.26
CA MET A 161 -7.20 -10.79 -14.99
C MET A 161 -8.55 -11.50 -15.16
N ALA A 162 -9.37 -11.11 -16.15
CA ALA A 162 -10.68 -11.72 -16.35
C ALA A 162 -10.63 -13.25 -16.49
N LEU A 163 -9.66 -13.78 -17.23
CA LEU A 163 -9.48 -15.22 -17.47
C LEU A 163 -8.71 -15.98 -16.38
N ARG A 164 -8.38 -15.35 -15.23
CA ARG A 164 -7.48 -15.92 -14.20
C ARG A 164 -6.18 -16.48 -14.79
N TRP A 165 -5.70 -15.87 -15.87
CA TRP A 165 -4.53 -16.33 -16.57
C TRP A 165 -3.29 -15.60 -16.05
N GLU A 166 -2.18 -16.32 -15.90
CA GLU A 166 -0.90 -15.74 -15.49
C GLU A 166 -0.28 -15.00 -16.69
N PRO A 167 -0.20 -13.67 -16.67
CA PRO A 167 0.23 -12.90 -17.82
C PRO A 167 1.72 -13.04 -18.09
N ASP A 168 2.08 -13.23 -19.36
CA ASP A 168 3.47 -13.19 -19.83
C ASP A 168 4.06 -11.76 -19.67
N PRO A 169 5.27 -11.60 -19.11
CA PRO A 169 5.91 -10.29 -18.92
C PRO A 169 6.25 -9.51 -20.20
N GLU A 170 6.27 -10.19 -21.33
CA GLU A 170 6.44 -9.61 -22.67
C GLU A 170 5.10 -9.39 -23.38
N TYR A 171 3.98 -9.60 -22.69
CA TYR A 171 2.63 -9.40 -23.21
C TYR A 171 2.27 -10.35 -24.38
N ARG A 172 2.87 -11.55 -24.39
CA ARG A 172 2.56 -12.60 -25.39
C ARG A 172 1.19 -13.21 -25.09
N LYS A 173 0.33 -13.32 -26.12
CA LYS A 173 -0.99 -13.95 -25.96
C LYS A 173 -0.86 -15.45 -25.63
N PRO A 174 -1.74 -16.02 -24.78
CA PRO A 174 -1.83 -17.46 -24.56
C PRO A 174 -2.29 -18.21 -25.81
N SER A 175 -2.11 -19.53 -25.82
CA SER A 175 -2.67 -20.38 -26.89
C SER A 175 -4.21 -20.37 -26.86
N ALA A 176 -4.83 -20.47 -28.04
CA ALA A 176 -6.29 -20.54 -28.16
C ALA A 176 -6.91 -21.68 -27.34
N GLU A 177 -6.21 -22.80 -27.21
CA GLU A 177 -6.62 -23.92 -26.34
C GLU A 177 -6.70 -23.50 -24.86
N THR A 178 -5.67 -22.80 -24.38
CA THR A 178 -5.63 -22.29 -22.99
C THR A 178 -6.76 -21.31 -22.73
N VAL A 179 -6.97 -20.37 -23.65
CA VAL A 179 -8.07 -19.38 -23.57
C VAL A 179 -9.42 -20.07 -23.50
N ASN A 180 -9.68 -21.00 -24.42
CA ASN A 180 -10.96 -21.71 -24.49
C ASN A 180 -11.22 -22.57 -23.25
N ARG A 181 -10.18 -23.20 -22.69
CA ARG A 181 -10.28 -23.94 -21.44
C ARG A 181 -10.70 -23.03 -20.28
N GLN A 182 -9.99 -21.92 -20.06
CA GLN A 182 -10.30 -20.98 -18.98
C GLN A 182 -11.67 -20.35 -19.15
N TYR A 183 -12.02 -19.95 -20.38
CA TYR A 183 -13.34 -19.41 -20.70
C TYR A 183 -14.46 -20.40 -20.35
N ARG A 184 -14.34 -21.69 -20.70
CA ARG A 184 -15.36 -22.71 -20.39
C ARG A 184 -15.56 -22.92 -18.89
N GLU A 185 -14.50 -22.79 -18.10
CA GLU A 185 -14.58 -22.89 -16.64
C GLU A 185 -15.29 -21.67 -16.07
N LEU A 186 -14.79 -20.47 -16.37
CA LEU A 186 -15.27 -19.21 -15.81
C LEU A 186 -16.67 -18.82 -16.32
N SER A 187 -17.00 -19.15 -17.56
CA SER A 187 -18.35 -18.93 -18.11
C SER A 187 -19.40 -19.72 -17.36
N LYS A 188 -19.10 -20.94 -16.89
CA LYS A 188 -20.01 -21.73 -16.05
C LYS A 188 -20.15 -21.15 -14.65
N GLU A 189 -19.07 -20.59 -14.09
CA GLU A 189 -19.06 -19.93 -12.78
C GLU A 189 -19.89 -18.63 -12.80
N TYR A 190 -19.72 -17.80 -13.83
CA TYR A 190 -20.36 -16.49 -13.91
C TYR A 190 -21.68 -16.47 -14.70
N HIS A 191 -22.16 -17.61 -15.20
CA HIS A 191 -23.38 -17.66 -16.02
C HIS A 191 -24.60 -17.09 -15.27
N PRO A 192 -25.34 -16.11 -15.84
CA PRO A 192 -26.51 -15.52 -15.19
C PRO A 192 -27.59 -16.54 -14.82
N ASP A 193 -27.87 -17.50 -15.71
CA ASP A 193 -28.85 -18.58 -15.47
C ASP A 193 -28.49 -19.50 -14.28
N ARG A 194 -27.26 -19.44 -13.79
CA ARG A 194 -26.79 -20.18 -12.61
C ARG A 194 -26.67 -19.29 -11.37
N GLY A 195 -27.22 -18.07 -11.42
CA GLY A 195 -27.07 -17.06 -10.37
C GLY A 195 -25.72 -16.33 -10.40
N GLY A 196 -24.95 -16.49 -11.48
CA GLY A 196 -23.67 -15.80 -11.67
C GLY A 196 -23.82 -14.33 -12.03
N ASN A 197 -22.73 -13.57 -11.89
CA ASN A 197 -22.74 -12.14 -12.18
C ASN A 197 -22.57 -11.87 -13.69
N SER A 198 -23.63 -11.33 -14.31
CA SER A 198 -23.65 -10.96 -15.73
C SER A 198 -22.50 -10.07 -16.17
N ARG A 199 -22.06 -9.14 -15.31
CA ARG A 199 -20.93 -8.25 -15.60
C ARG A 199 -19.63 -9.03 -15.80
N TYR A 200 -19.37 -10.00 -14.92
CA TYR A 200 -18.18 -10.85 -15.01
C TYR A 200 -18.26 -11.82 -16.18
N PHE A 201 -19.45 -12.33 -16.48
CA PHE A 201 -19.65 -13.16 -17.67
C PHE A 201 -19.31 -12.40 -18.96
N ILE A 202 -19.81 -11.17 -19.11
CA ILE A 202 -19.50 -10.30 -20.25
C ILE A 202 -17.99 -10.04 -20.33
N LYS A 203 -17.35 -9.74 -19.20
CA LYS A 203 -15.92 -9.47 -19.15
C LYS A 203 -15.07 -10.68 -19.53
N VAL A 204 -15.44 -11.87 -19.06
CA VAL A 204 -14.78 -13.15 -19.42
C VAL A 204 -14.95 -13.45 -20.91
N LYS A 205 -16.12 -13.16 -21.49
CA LYS A 205 -16.36 -13.28 -22.93
C LYS A 205 -15.47 -12.31 -23.72
N TRP A 206 -15.47 -11.03 -23.36
CA TRP A 206 -14.60 -10.02 -23.97
C TRP A 206 -13.13 -10.44 -23.92
N ALA A 207 -12.66 -10.95 -22.78
CA ALA A 207 -11.27 -11.37 -22.62
C ALA A 207 -10.91 -12.57 -23.51
N LYS A 208 -11.85 -13.50 -23.70
CA LYS A 208 -11.69 -14.60 -24.66
C LYS A 208 -11.53 -14.05 -26.08
N ASP A 209 -12.46 -13.20 -26.51
CA ASP A 209 -12.47 -12.63 -27.86
C ASP A 209 -11.16 -11.84 -28.12
N TYR A 210 -10.72 -11.01 -27.16
CA TYR A 210 -9.45 -10.28 -27.21
C TYR A 210 -8.23 -11.18 -27.48
N PHE A 211 -8.17 -12.37 -26.90
CA PHE A 211 -7.02 -13.27 -27.09
C PHE A 211 -7.13 -14.17 -28.33
N THR A 212 -8.33 -14.33 -28.89
CA THR A 212 -8.54 -15.15 -30.10
C THR A 212 -8.54 -14.35 -31.39
N ASP A 213 -8.82 -13.05 -31.33
CA ASP A 213 -8.66 -12.10 -32.45
C ASP A 213 -7.18 -11.74 -32.69
#